data_AF-A0A948XG22-F1
#
_entry.id   AF-A0A948XG22-F1
#
_cell.length_a   1.000
_cell.length_b   1.000
_cell.length_c   1.000
_cell.angle_alpha   90.00
_cell.angle_beta   90.00
_cell.angle_gamma   90.00
#
_symmetry.space_group_name_H-M   'P 1'
#
loop_
_entity.id
_entity.type
_entity.pdbx_description
1 polymer ?
#
loop_
_entity_poly.entity_id
_entity_poly.type
_entity_poly.pdbx_seq_one_letter_code
_entity_poly.pdbx_strand_id
1 'polypeptide(L)' 'MVNDNRLSILGEMIDPDNQPILYSKALANMPELERQLQSIAKVWHNGDVRSAILALEMDLGHG' A
#
# COMPACT_ATOMS: atom_id res chain seq x y z
N MET A 1 24.46 -5.85 -4.58
CA MET A 1 23.98 -4.49 -4.91
C MET A 1 22.48 -4.49 -4.69
N VAL A 2 21.99 -3.43 -4.08
CA VAL A 2 20.79 -3.34 -3.23
C VAL A 2 19.53 -3.94 -3.88
N ASN A 3 18.95 -4.98 -3.30
CA ASN A 3 17.58 -5.43 -3.60
C ASN A 3 16.77 -5.47 -2.30
N ASP A 4 16.99 -4.51 -1.41
CA ASP A 4 16.06 -4.25 -0.32
C ASP A 4 14.88 -3.46 -0.92
N ASN A 5 14.11 -4.15 -1.77
CA ASN A 5 12.86 -3.67 -2.40
C ASN A 5 11.74 -3.61 -1.33
N ARG A 6 12.08 -3.28 -0.09
CA ARG A 6 11.16 -3.20 1.04
C ARG A 6 10.64 -1.78 1.10
N LEU A 7 9.53 -1.56 0.41
CA LEU A 7 8.82 -0.29 0.48
C LEU A 7 7.98 -0.30 1.76
N SER A 8 8.24 0.63 2.66
CA SER A 8 7.43 0.81 3.86
C SER A 8 6.51 2.00 3.68
N ILE A 9 5.22 1.83 3.96
CA ILE A 9 4.21 2.88 3.89
C ILE A 9 3.39 2.91 5.16
N LEU A 10 3.27 4.09 5.79
CA LEU A 10 2.57 4.27 7.06
C LEU A 10 3.02 3.31 8.20
N GLY A 11 4.27 2.85 8.14
CA GLY A 11 4.84 1.90 9.11
C GLY A 11 4.67 0.43 8.76
N GLU A 12 3.92 0.09 7.70
CA GLU A 12 3.75 -1.28 7.21
C GLU A 12 4.65 -1.55 6.01
N MET A 13 5.16 -2.79 5.90
CA MET A 13 6.00 -3.21 4.79
C MET A 13 5.12 -3.72 3.63
N ILE A 14 5.35 -3.19 2.44
CA ILE A 14 4.74 -3.63 1.18
C ILE A 14 5.63 -4.70 0.58
N ASP A 15 5.09 -5.90 0.45
CA ASP A 15 5.76 -7.02 -0.18
C ASP A 15 5.46 -6.99 -1.68
N PRO A 16 6.45 -6.77 -2.58
CA PRO A 16 6.20 -6.73 -4.02
C PRO A 16 5.65 -8.05 -4.59
N ASP A 17 5.91 -9.18 -3.93
CA ASP A 17 5.40 -10.50 -4.33
C ASP A 17 3.91 -10.66 -4.00
N ASN A 18 3.47 -10.05 -2.90
CA ASN A 18 2.11 -10.19 -2.37
C ASN A 18 1.21 -8.97 -2.67
N GLN A 19 1.81 -7.82 -2.91
CA GLN A 19 1.18 -6.52 -3.22
C GLN A 19 1.85 -5.83 -4.42
N PRO A 20 1.88 -6.47 -5.60
CA PRO A 20 2.61 -5.95 -6.75
C PRO A 20 2.03 -4.63 -7.27
N ILE A 21 0.73 -4.39 -7.16
CA ILE A 21 0.10 -3.18 -7.71
C ILE A 21 0.36 -2.00 -6.78
N LEU A 22 0.23 -2.18 -5.46
CA LEU A 22 0.63 -1.15 -4.50
C LEU A 22 2.12 -0.86 -4.61
N TYR A 23 2.96 -1.88 -4.78
CA TYR A 23 4.39 -1.69 -4.97
C TYR A 23 4.68 -0.83 -6.21
N SER A 24 4.03 -1.14 -7.35
CA SER A 24 4.15 -0.35 -8.57
C SER A 24 3.63 1.08 -8.39
N LYS A 25 2.52 1.28 -7.67
CA LYS A 25 2.01 2.63 -7.36
C LYS A 25 2.91 3.40 -6.42
N ALA A 26 3.54 2.73 -5.45
CA ALA A 26 4.49 3.37 -4.55
C ALA A 26 5.71 3.87 -5.32
N LEU A 27 6.19 3.08 -6.30
CA LEU A 27 7.26 3.48 -7.19
C LEU A 27 6.86 4.65 -8.11
N ALA A 28 5.62 4.69 -8.57
CA ALA A 28 5.13 5.76 -9.44
C ALA A 28 4.83 7.06 -8.67
N ASN A 29 4.08 6.97 -7.57
CA ASN A 29 3.64 8.09 -6.74
C ASN A 29 3.36 7.64 -5.29
N MET A 30 4.44 7.42 -4.52
CA MET A 30 4.38 7.14 -3.08
C MET A 30 3.48 8.09 -2.26
N PRO A 31 3.54 9.44 -2.41
CA PRO A 31 2.71 10.34 -1.59
C PRO A 31 1.21 10.23 -1.90
N GLU A 32 0.83 9.87 -3.13
CA GLU A 32 -0.57 9.65 -3.48
C GLU A 32 -1.08 8.33 -2.89
N LEU A 33 -0.24 7.29 -2.93
CA LEU A 33 -0.54 6.00 -2.31
C LEU A 33 -0.75 6.14 -0.80
N GLU A 34 0.14 6.91 -0.14
CA GLU A 34 0.08 7.11 1.30
C GLU A 34 -1.21 7.83 1.71
N ARG A 35 -1.62 8.84 0.93
CA ARG A 35 -2.91 9.53 1.12
C ARG A 35 -4.10 8.61 0.94
N GLN A 36 -4.10 7.74 -0.07
CA GLN A 36 -5.17 6.78 -0.31
C GLN A 36 -5.28 5.79 0.86
N LEU A 37 -4.15 5.23 1.29
CA LEU A 37 -4.10 4.32 2.43
C LEU A 37 -4.52 5.01 3.74
N GLN A 38 -4.08 6.24 3.99
CA GLN A 38 -4.56 7.00 5.16
C GLN A 38 -6.06 7.26 5.09
N SER A 39 -6.61 7.57 3.91
CA SER A 39 -8.05 7.80 3.74
C SER A 39 -8.82 6.51 4.02
N ILE A 40 -8.39 5.38 3.45
CA ILE A 40 -9.02 4.07 3.66
C ILE A 40 -8.88 3.65 5.12
N ALA A 41 -7.69 3.72 5.72
CA ALA A 41 -7.47 3.36 7.13
C ALA A 41 -8.25 4.26 8.10
N LYS A 42 -8.51 5.52 7.73
CA LYS A 42 -9.32 6.43 8.54
C LYS A 42 -10.82 6.15 8.43
N VAL A 43 -11.29 5.74 7.25
CA VAL A 43 -12.71 5.45 6.99
C VAL A 43 -13.07 4.01 7.37
N TRP A 44 -12.14 3.08 7.24
CA TRP A 44 -12.30 1.64 7.45
C TRP A 44 -11.30 1.12 8.49
N HIS A 45 -11.73 0.17 9.32
CA HIS A 45 -10.87 -0.60 10.22
C HIS A 45 -10.08 0.19 11.29
N ASN A 46 -10.64 1.27 11.85
CA ASN A 46 -10.15 1.88 13.10
C ASN A 46 -8.67 2.35 13.05
N GLY A 47 -8.14 2.67 11.85
CA GLY A 47 -6.75 3.07 11.65
C GLY A 47 -5.80 1.95 11.23
N ASP A 48 -6.29 0.73 10.95
CA ASP A 48 -5.44 -0.39 10.57
C ASP A 48 -4.94 -0.26 9.12
N VAL A 49 -3.68 0.15 8.99
CA VAL A 49 -2.98 0.37 7.71
C VAL A 49 -2.90 -0.92 6.90
N ARG A 50 -2.68 -2.07 7.56
CA ARG A 50 -2.53 -3.37 6.89
C ARG A 50 -3.82 -3.79 6.18
N SER A 51 -4.95 -3.58 6.83
CA SER A 51 -6.28 -3.81 6.24
C SER A 51 -6.54 -2.87 5.07
N ALA A 52 -6.12 -1.60 5.19
CA ALA A 52 -6.22 -0.63 4.10
C ALA A 52 -5.35 -1.00 2.88
N ILE A 53 -4.14 -1.54 3.12
CA ILE A 53 -3.25 -2.10 2.09
C ILE A 53 -3.96 -3.23 1.34
N LEU A 54 -4.46 -4.24 2.05
CA LEU A 54 -5.14 -5.37 1.41
C LEU A 54 -6.40 -4.96 0.64
N ALA A 55 -7.20 -4.05 1.22
CA ALA A 55 -8.38 -3.52 0.56
C ALA A 55 -8.04 -2.73 -0.71
N LEU A 56 -7.03 -1.84 -0.65
CA LEU A 56 -6.61 -1.05 -1.81
C LEU A 56 -5.98 -1.93 -2.89
N GLU A 57 -5.16 -2.91 -2.54
CA GLU A 57 -4.60 -3.87 -3.51
C GLU A 57 -5.71 -4.64 -4.24
N MET A 58 -6.72 -5.14 -3.51
CA MET A 58 -7.87 -5.83 -4.13
C MET A 58 -8.69 -4.89 -5.01
N ASP A 59 -8.94 -3.66 -4.56
CA ASP A 59 -9.68 -2.65 -5.32
C ASP A 59 -8.97 -2.32 -6.65
N LEU A 60 -7.65 -2.18 -6.59
CA LEU A 60 -6.81 -1.89 -7.76
C LEU A 60 -6.60 -3.10 -8.68
N GLY A 61 -6.64 -4.32 -8.15
CA GLY A 61 -6.48 -5.56 -8.92
C GLY A 61 -7.74 -6.03 -9.64
N HIS A 62 -8.91 -5.51 -9.28
CA HIS A 62 -10.18 -5.79 -9.94
C HIS A 62 -10.60 -4.74 -11.00
N GLY A 63 -9.79 -3.69 -11.19
CA GLY A 63 -10.03 -2.61 -12.16
C GLY A 63 -9.52 -2.88 -13.57
#